data_AF-H3D726-F1
#
_entry.id   AF-H3D726-F1
#
_cell.length_a   1.000
_cell.length_b   1.000
_cell.length_c   1.000
_cell.angle_alpha   90.00
_cell.angle_beta   90.00
_cell.angle_gamma   90.00
#
_symmetry.space_group_name_H-M   'P 1'
#
loop_
_entity.id
_entity.type
_entity.pdbx_description
1 polymer ?
#
loop_
_entity_poly.entity_id
_entity_poly.type
_entity_poly.pdbx_seq_one_letter_code
_entity_poly.pdbx_strand_id
1 'polypeptide(L)'
;FVTLDGGTAFTFSKEGSHTVTVQASVGNSVLQDQMTVAVYEYFRSHVLAFSSNLDELNPGVSEWREDIGRVVKSCTVQVTGMSEEQLLVTVLPGLPTTAEIFIVPEKRAKHGSMDQRRAHLDQLSQVLLSALNQDLIQFTLTPGLRVNVYATRLSPAPLVDASDGVHSSTAVIMLVSVVLMGLAIFVVYKFKRKIPGINTYTAEQPEKEQEVIPTVT
;
A
#
# COMPACT_ATOMS: atom_id res chain seq x y z
N PHE A 1 20.41 -3.10 37.84
CA PHE A 1 21.45 -2.44 37.04
C PHE A 1 21.57 -1.01 37.54
N VAL A 2 22.78 -0.45 37.62
CA VAL A 2 23.02 0.94 38.07
C VAL A 2 23.96 1.56 37.04
N THR A 3 23.66 2.78 36.58
CA THR A 3 24.47 3.51 35.61
C THR A 3 24.54 4.99 35.97
N LEU A 4 25.63 5.64 35.54
CA LEU A 4 25.79 7.11 35.57
C LEU A 4 25.46 7.75 34.22
N ASP A 5 25.27 6.95 33.17
CA ASP A 5 24.91 7.41 31.83
C ASP A 5 23.43 7.83 31.79
N GLY A 6 23.12 8.84 30.96
CA GLY A 6 21.75 9.33 30.76
C GLY A 6 20.83 8.37 30.00
N GLY A 7 21.29 7.17 29.65
CA GLY A 7 20.52 6.18 28.91
C GLY A 7 21.07 4.76 29.06
N THR A 8 20.21 3.77 28.82
CA THR A 8 20.58 2.35 28.79
C THR A 8 19.79 1.64 27.71
N ALA A 9 20.35 0.54 27.19
CA ALA A 9 19.69 -0.30 26.20
C ALA A 9 19.36 -1.66 26.84
N PHE A 10 18.15 -2.16 26.58
CA PHE A 10 17.70 -3.46 27.03
C PHE A 10 16.83 -4.11 25.95
N THR A 11 17.01 -5.41 25.74
CA THR A 11 16.23 -6.20 24.77
C THR A 11 15.36 -7.20 25.50
N PHE A 12 14.05 -7.17 25.25
CA PHE A 12 13.11 -8.14 25.80
C PHE A 12 13.18 -9.46 25.03
N SER A 13 13.33 -10.58 25.74
CA SER A 13 13.41 -11.93 25.15
C SER A 13 12.06 -12.68 25.13
N LYS A 14 11.02 -12.11 25.74
CA LYS A 14 9.69 -12.73 25.84
C LYS A 14 8.60 -11.75 25.45
N GLU A 15 7.63 -12.23 24.66
CA GLU A 15 6.39 -11.52 24.39
C GLU A 15 5.62 -11.24 25.69
N GLY A 16 4.88 -10.14 25.72
CA GLY A 16 3.99 -9.80 26.82
C GLY A 16 4.13 -8.37 27.31
N SER A 17 3.49 -8.09 28.43
CA SER A 17 3.52 -6.80 29.10
C SER A 17 4.63 -6.79 30.15
N HIS A 18 5.56 -5.86 30.04
CA HIS A 18 6.70 -5.71 30.96
C HIS A 18 6.65 -4.34 31.61
N THR A 19 6.84 -4.26 32.92
CA THR A 19 6.97 -2.99 33.63
C THR A 19 8.45 -2.64 33.76
N VAL A 20 8.82 -1.49 33.20
CA VAL A 20 10.15 -0.90 33.32
C VAL A 20 10.07 0.18 34.40
N THR A 21 10.97 0.10 35.38
CA THR A 21 11.07 1.10 36.45
C THR A 21 12.44 1.75 36.37
N VAL A 22 12.47 3.07 36.38
CA VAL A 22 13.69 3.88 36.43
C VAL A 22 13.72 4.61 37.76
N GLN A 23 14.85 4.54 38.46
CA GLN A 23 15.05 5.25 39.71
C GLN A 23 16.34 6.09 39.61
N ALA A 24 16.22 7.39 39.85
CA ALA A 24 17.33 8.31 39.94
C ALA A 24 17.54 8.71 41.41
N SER A 25 18.77 8.64 41.89
CA SER A 25 19.14 9.01 43.26
C SER A 25 20.30 10.00 43.23
N VAL A 26 20.13 11.14 43.89
CA VAL A 26 21.18 12.17 44.07
C VAL A 26 21.17 12.63 45.52
N GLY A 27 22.27 12.40 46.23
CA GLY A 27 22.37 12.71 47.66
C GLY A 27 21.31 11.97 48.47
N ASN A 28 20.39 12.73 49.08
CA ASN A 28 19.29 12.19 49.89
C ASN A 28 17.95 12.19 49.13
N SER A 29 17.93 12.57 47.86
CA SER A 29 16.71 12.65 47.03
C SER A 29 16.64 11.46 46.08
N VAL A 30 15.48 10.79 46.06
CA VAL A 30 15.18 9.68 45.15
C VAL A 30 13.93 10.02 44.36
N LEU A 31 14.02 9.92 43.03
CA LEU A 31 12.90 10.00 42.11
C LEU A 31 12.75 8.64 41.41
N GLN A 32 11.52 8.19 41.24
CA GLN A 32 11.21 6.94 40.57
C GLN A 32 10.07 7.17 39.60
N ASP A 33 10.21 6.57 38.42
CA ASP A 33 9.17 6.53 37.41
C ASP A 33 9.03 5.11 36.85
N GLN A 34 7.86 4.79 36.29
CA GLN A 34 7.59 3.48 35.72
C GLN A 34 6.77 3.57 34.44
N MET A 35 7.07 2.70 33.49
CA MET A 35 6.36 2.58 32.23
C MET A 35 6.08 1.11 31.92
N THR A 36 4.88 0.82 31.45
CA THR A 36 4.52 -0.52 30.95
C THR A 36 4.76 -0.57 29.44
N VAL A 37 5.55 -1.55 28.99
CA VAL A 37 5.90 -1.80 27.59
C VAL A 37 5.26 -3.11 27.15
N ALA A 38 4.52 -3.08 26.04
CA ALA A 38 4.03 -4.29 25.38
C ALA A 38 5.03 -4.75 24.32
N VAL A 39 5.43 -6.02 24.37
CA VAL A 39 6.36 -6.65 23.44
C VAL A 39 5.58 -7.67 22.63
N TYR A 40 5.66 -7.55 21.30
CA TYR A 40 4.99 -8.43 20.34
C TYR A 40 6.02 -9.16 19.48
N GLU A 41 5.79 -10.44 19.22
CA GLU A 41 6.67 -11.22 18.32
C GLU A 41 6.42 -10.86 16.85
N TYR A 42 5.16 -10.60 16.47
CA TYR A 42 4.78 -10.20 15.12
C TYR A 42 3.80 -9.04 15.16
N PHE A 43 4.07 -8.04 14.32
CA PHE A 43 3.21 -6.90 14.07
C PHE A 43 3.43 -6.44 12.62
N ARG A 44 2.60 -5.50 12.17
CA ARG A 44 2.86 -4.72 10.94
C ARG A 44 3.00 -3.27 11.31
N SER A 45 3.94 -2.56 10.71
CA SER A 45 4.05 -1.12 10.87
C SER A 45 4.15 -0.42 9.53
N HIS A 46 3.64 0.81 9.49
CA HIS A 46 3.73 1.70 8.34
C HIS A 46 4.07 3.09 8.80
N VAL A 47 5.05 3.70 8.16
CA VAL A 47 5.35 5.11 8.36
C VAL A 47 4.34 5.94 7.58
N LEU A 48 3.87 7.01 8.22
CA LEU A 48 2.84 7.92 7.77
C LEU A 48 3.45 9.31 7.58
N ALA A 49 3.03 9.98 6.51
CA ALA A 49 3.27 11.39 6.28
C ALA A 49 1.96 12.15 6.36
N PHE A 50 2.06 13.44 6.63
CA PHE A 50 0.92 14.34 6.68
C PHE A 50 1.01 15.40 5.59
N SER A 51 -0.10 16.02 5.27
CA SER A 51 -0.11 17.26 4.49
C SER A 51 0.79 18.32 5.15
N SER A 52 1.53 19.08 4.33
CA SER A 52 2.56 20.03 4.80
C SER A 52 2.02 21.15 5.69
N ASN A 53 0.72 21.46 5.60
CA ASN A 53 0.05 22.44 6.45
C ASN A 53 -0.02 22.02 7.93
N LEU A 54 0.18 20.74 8.26
CA LEU A 54 0.31 20.30 9.66
C LEU A 54 1.62 20.82 10.29
N ASP A 55 2.69 20.93 9.51
CA ASP A 55 4.02 21.31 9.99
C ASP A 55 4.05 22.74 10.53
N GLU A 56 3.29 23.65 9.91
CA GLU A 56 3.15 25.05 10.32
C GLU A 56 2.53 25.19 11.73
N LEU A 57 1.77 24.18 12.15
CA LEU A 57 1.06 24.15 13.43
C LEU A 57 1.67 23.16 14.43
N ASN A 58 2.82 22.57 14.13
CA ASN A 58 3.49 21.63 15.01
C ASN A 58 4.31 22.40 16.07
N PRO A 59 3.88 22.42 17.36
CA PRO A 59 4.58 23.12 18.42
C PRO A 59 5.83 22.39 18.93
N GLY A 60 6.12 21.18 18.44
CA GLY A 60 7.28 20.38 18.84
C GLY A 60 7.17 19.69 20.21
N VAL A 61 6.05 19.82 20.93
CA VAL A 61 5.85 19.22 22.26
C VAL A 61 5.22 17.82 22.22
N SER A 62 5.44 17.00 23.23
CA SER A 62 4.98 15.60 23.32
C SER A 62 3.47 15.47 23.39
N GLU A 63 2.82 16.33 24.16
CA GLU A 63 1.37 16.30 24.40
C GLU A 63 0.61 16.48 23.08
N TRP A 64 1.07 17.42 22.25
CA TRP A 64 0.52 17.62 20.91
C TRP A 64 0.69 16.38 20.03
N ARG A 65 1.85 15.71 20.08
CA ARG A 65 2.11 14.48 19.32
C ARG A 65 1.19 13.34 19.76
N GLU A 66 0.93 13.22 21.06
CA GLU A 66 -0.02 12.25 21.60
C GLU A 66 -1.45 12.55 21.13
N ASP A 67 -1.86 13.81 21.13
CA ASP A 67 -3.18 14.25 20.66
C ASP A 67 -3.39 13.94 19.18
N ILE A 68 -2.42 14.30 18.33
CA ILE A 68 -2.44 13.97 16.90
C ILE A 68 -2.45 12.45 16.69
N GLY A 69 -1.65 11.70 17.46
CA GLY A 69 -1.65 10.24 17.43
C GLY A 69 -3.03 9.65 17.72
N ARG A 70 -3.74 10.18 18.73
CA ARG A 70 -5.12 9.77 19.05
C ARG A 70 -6.09 10.08 17.91
N VAL A 71 -6.01 11.27 17.31
CA VAL A 71 -6.87 11.66 16.17
C VAL A 71 -6.67 10.72 14.98
N VAL A 72 -5.42 10.47 14.59
CA VAL A 72 -5.08 9.56 13.48
C VAL A 72 -5.60 8.15 13.76
N LYS A 73 -5.43 7.67 15.00
CA LYS A 73 -5.94 6.37 15.44
C LYS A 73 -7.46 6.31 15.32
N SER A 74 -8.20 7.30 15.83
CA SER A 74 -9.67 7.35 15.74
C SER A 74 -10.17 7.41 14.30
N CYS A 75 -9.57 8.24 13.45
CA CYS A 75 -9.91 8.30 12.02
C CYS A 75 -9.67 6.95 11.33
N THR A 76 -8.55 6.29 11.64
CA THR A 76 -8.23 4.98 11.07
C THR A 76 -9.27 3.94 11.47
N VAL A 77 -9.59 3.83 12.77
CA VAL A 77 -10.63 2.92 13.28
C VAL A 77 -11.97 3.14 12.57
N GLN A 78 -12.38 4.40 12.42
CA GLN A 78 -13.65 4.75 11.78
C GLN A 78 -13.70 4.33 10.30
N VAL A 79 -12.59 4.47 9.57
CA VAL A 79 -12.51 4.16 8.13
C VAL A 79 -12.33 2.68 7.87
N THR A 80 -11.50 1.99 8.66
CA THR A 80 -11.11 0.59 8.41
C THR A 80 -11.95 -0.42 9.17
N GLY A 81 -12.67 0.00 10.23
CA GLY A 81 -13.44 -0.88 11.11
C GLY A 81 -12.57 -1.75 12.03
N MET A 82 -11.28 -1.45 12.15
CA MET A 82 -10.35 -2.20 13.01
C MET A 82 -10.63 -1.94 14.49
N SER A 83 -10.30 -2.91 15.35
CA SER A 83 -10.34 -2.70 16.80
C SER A 83 -9.31 -1.66 17.23
N GLU A 84 -9.74 -0.71 18.07
CA GLU A 84 -8.88 0.31 18.65
C GLU A 84 -7.71 -0.29 19.46
N GLU A 85 -7.91 -1.45 20.07
CA GLU A 85 -6.87 -2.16 20.83
C GLU A 85 -5.77 -2.74 19.94
N GLN A 86 -6.03 -2.92 18.64
CA GLN A 86 -5.08 -3.47 17.67
C GLN A 86 -4.26 -2.41 16.94
N LEU A 87 -4.56 -1.13 17.17
CA LEU A 87 -3.88 -0.01 16.53
C LEU A 87 -3.09 0.80 17.56
N LEU A 88 -1.81 0.99 17.30
CA LEU A 88 -0.96 1.92 18.02
C LEU A 88 -0.47 2.97 17.03
N VAL A 89 -0.42 4.23 17.45
CA VAL A 89 0.07 5.33 16.61
C VAL A 89 1.06 6.13 17.44
N THR A 90 2.24 6.39 16.87
CA THR A 90 3.23 7.29 17.45
C THR A 90 3.57 8.38 16.46
N VAL A 91 3.52 9.64 16.89
CA VAL A 91 3.98 10.77 16.06
C VAL A 91 5.45 11.03 16.42
N LEU A 92 6.31 11.04 15.42
CA LEU A 92 7.75 11.17 15.58
C LEU A 92 8.12 12.64 15.87
N PRO A 93 9.14 12.90 16.69
CA PRO A 93 9.65 14.26 16.87
C PRO A 93 10.37 14.74 15.59
N GLY A 94 10.25 16.04 15.31
CA GLY A 94 10.92 16.69 14.18
C GLY A 94 9.97 17.11 13.06
N LEU A 95 10.57 17.61 11.98
CA LEU A 95 9.90 18.04 10.76
C LEU A 95 10.55 17.37 9.54
N PRO A 96 9.80 17.02 8.48
CA PRO A 96 8.33 17.11 8.40
C PRO A 96 7.66 16.20 9.42
N THR A 97 6.45 16.57 9.83
CA THR A 97 5.67 15.76 10.78
C THR A 97 5.44 14.39 10.16
N THR A 98 5.80 13.34 10.89
CA THR A 98 5.65 11.95 10.48
C THR A 98 5.13 11.14 11.66
N ALA A 99 4.51 10.01 11.36
CA ALA A 99 4.04 9.09 12.37
C ALA A 99 4.33 7.65 11.96
N GLU A 100 4.26 6.73 12.89
CA GLU A 100 4.25 5.30 12.59
C GLU A 100 2.99 4.70 13.20
N ILE A 101 2.27 3.93 12.39
CA ILE A 101 1.11 3.16 12.82
C ILE A 101 1.49 1.69 12.88
N PHE A 102 1.15 1.04 13.99
CA PHE A 102 1.38 -0.36 14.24
C PHE A 102 0.05 -1.10 14.33
N ILE A 103 -0.02 -2.24 13.66
CA ILE A 103 -1.12 -3.20 13.74
C ILE A 103 -0.62 -4.39 14.53
N VAL A 104 -1.22 -4.61 15.70
CA VAL A 104 -0.82 -5.66 16.65
C VAL A 104 -1.87 -6.79 16.70
N PRO A 105 -1.47 -8.01 17.09
CA PRO A 105 -2.40 -9.12 17.28
C PRO A 105 -3.49 -8.77 18.31
N GLU A 106 -4.67 -9.32 18.11
CA GLU A 106 -5.78 -9.14 19.05
C GLU A 106 -5.49 -9.85 20.38
N LYS A 107 -5.67 -9.15 21.51
CA LYS A 107 -5.38 -9.66 22.86
C LYS A 107 -6.11 -10.95 23.22
N ARG A 108 -7.28 -11.21 22.62
CA ARG A 108 -8.17 -12.34 22.97
C ARG A 108 -8.19 -13.48 21.94
N ALA A 109 -7.41 -13.39 20.87
CA ALA A 109 -7.36 -14.43 19.85
C ALA A 109 -6.63 -15.68 20.38
N LYS A 110 -7.33 -16.53 21.13
CA LYS A 110 -6.82 -17.81 21.65
C LYS A 110 -6.84 -18.92 20.59
N HIS A 111 -7.38 -18.66 19.41
CA HIS A 111 -7.57 -19.64 18.35
C HIS A 111 -6.96 -19.17 17.04
N GLY A 112 -6.24 -20.08 16.40
CA GLY A 112 -5.59 -19.89 15.10
C GLY A 112 -4.09 -20.17 15.16
N SER A 113 -3.55 -20.77 14.10
CA SER A 113 -2.11 -20.99 13.97
C SER A 113 -1.37 -19.64 13.91
N MET A 114 -0.06 -19.65 14.17
CA MET A 114 0.79 -18.46 13.99
C MET A 114 0.65 -17.87 12.57
N ASP A 115 0.58 -18.73 11.57
CA ASP A 115 0.46 -18.32 10.17
C ASP A 115 -0.87 -17.63 9.88
N GLN A 116 -1.97 -18.09 10.48
CA GLN A 116 -3.28 -17.44 10.37
C GLN A 116 -3.27 -16.05 11.01
N ARG A 117 -2.62 -15.90 12.17
CA ARG A 117 -2.48 -14.59 12.82
C ARG A 117 -1.66 -13.62 11.98
N ARG A 118 -0.55 -14.08 11.39
CA ARG A 118 0.27 -13.26 10.49
C ARG A 118 -0.51 -12.87 9.23
N ALA A 119 -1.19 -13.82 8.60
CA ALA A 119 -2.03 -13.56 7.43
C ALA A 119 -3.16 -12.56 7.72
N HIS A 120 -3.75 -12.63 8.91
CA HIS A 120 -4.75 -11.66 9.35
C HIS A 120 -4.14 -10.25 9.50
N LEU A 121 -2.96 -10.11 10.10
CA LEU A 121 -2.25 -8.83 10.17
C LEU A 121 -1.90 -8.28 8.77
N ASP A 122 -1.53 -9.16 7.82
CA ASP A 122 -1.29 -8.79 6.43
C ASP A 122 -2.56 -8.26 5.75
N GLN A 123 -3.70 -8.93 5.95
CA GLN A 123 -4.99 -8.46 5.44
C GLN A 123 -5.35 -7.09 6.03
N LEU A 124 -5.23 -6.93 7.34
CA LEU A 124 -5.46 -5.67 8.05
C LEU A 124 -4.55 -4.54 7.54
N SER A 125 -3.27 -4.86 7.28
CA SER A 125 -2.31 -3.97 6.66
C SER A 125 -2.75 -3.52 5.26
N GLN A 126 -3.28 -4.44 4.43
CA GLN A 126 -3.78 -4.07 3.09
C GLN A 126 -5.02 -3.19 3.16
N VAL A 127 -5.93 -3.43 4.10
CA VAL A 127 -7.10 -2.56 4.33
C VAL A 127 -6.67 -1.15 4.69
N LEU A 128 -5.72 -1.01 5.62
CA LEU A 128 -5.15 0.29 6.01
C LEU A 128 -4.50 1.01 4.82
N LEU A 129 -3.64 0.32 4.08
CA LEU A 129 -2.97 0.90 2.91
C LEU A 129 -3.96 1.31 1.82
N SER A 130 -5.03 0.54 1.61
CA SER A 130 -6.11 0.90 0.68
C SER A 130 -6.81 2.19 1.11
N ALA A 131 -7.15 2.32 2.40
CA ALA A 131 -7.76 3.52 2.95
C ALA A 131 -6.87 4.77 2.83
N LEU A 132 -5.57 4.62 3.11
CA LEU A 132 -4.57 5.69 2.94
C LEU A 132 -4.43 6.11 1.47
N ASN A 133 -4.35 5.15 0.55
CA ASN A 133 -4.21 5.44 -0.89
C ASN A 133 -5.48 6.06 -1.51
N GLN A 134 -6.63 5.94 -0.85
CA GLN A 134 -7.89 6.55 -1.26
C GLN A 134 -8.16 7.88 -0.55
N ASP A 135 -7.17 8.44 0.16
CA ASP A 135 -7.28 9.69 0.92
C ASP A 135 -8.43 9.70 1.96
N LEU A 136 -8.83 8.52 2.44
CA LEU A 136 -9.95 8.40 3.39
C LEU A 136 -9.56 8.80 4.80
N ILE A 137 -8.28 8.67 5.15
CA ILE A 137 -7.75 9.02 6.47
C ILE A 137 -7.33 10.50 6.45
N GLN A 138 -8.23 11.33 6.94
CA GLN A 138 -8.06 12.78 7.00
C GLN A 138 -8.79 13.32 8.23
N PHE A 139 -8.32 14.44 8.77
CA PHE A 139 -8.93 15.11 9.91
C PHE A 139 -8.90 16.63 9.74
N THR A 140 -9.68 17.33 10.56
CA THR A 140 -9.71 18.80 10.59
C THR A 140 -9.08 19.25 11.91
N LEU A 141 -7.94 19.94 11.85
CA LEU A 141 -7.22 20.39 13.05
C LEU A 141 -7.83 21.69 13.61
N THR A 142 -8.15 22.62 12.72
CA THR A 142 -8.85 23.88 13.01
C THR A 142 -9.88 24.14 11.90
N PRO A 143 -10.91 24.97 12.15
CA PRO A 143 -11.91 25.27 11.12
C PRO A 143 -11.27 25.75 9.82
N GLY A 144 -11.54 25.05 8.72
CA GLY A 144 -10.98 25.34 7.40
C GLY A 144 -9.63 24.67 7.09
N LEU A 145 -8.99 24.01 8.06
CA LEU A 145 -7.72 23.31 7.85
C LEU A 145 -7.89 21.79 7.90
N ARG A 146 -7.97 21.17 6.72
CA ARG A 146 -7.96 19.72 6.56
C ARG A 146 -6.53 19.21 6.41
N VAL A 147 -6.23 18.12 7.10
CA VAL A 147 -4.96 17.40 7.05
C VAL A 147 -5.23 16.00 6.55
N ASN A 148 -4.53 15.60 5.48
CA ASN A 148 -4.57 14.24 4.97
C ASN A 148 -3.39 13.45 5.52
N VAL A 149 -3.60 12.14 5.66
CA VAL A 149 -2.60 11.19 6.12
C VAL A 149 -2.28 10.23 4.98
N TYR A 150 -0.99 10.05 4.70
CA TYR A 150 -0.49 9.25 3.60
C TYR A 150 0.41 8.15 4.14
N ALA A 151 0.41 6.98 3.49
CA ALA A 151 1.50 6.03 3.70
C ALA A 151 2.77 6.59 3.05
N THR A 152 3.84 6.78 3.82
CA THR A 152 5.16 6.95 3.18
C THR A 152 5.49 5.62 2.55
N ARG A 153 5.48 5.57 1.21
CA ARG A 153 5.93 4.37 0.52
C ARG A 153 7.41 4.17 0.80
N LEU A 154 7.75 3.40 1.84
CA LEU A 154 8.82 2.42 1.71
C LEU A 154 8.25 1.28 0.85
N SER A 155 7.93 1.61 -0.39
CA SER A 155 8.02 0.57 -1.41
C SER A 155 9.47 0.08 -1.28
N PRO A 156 9.76 -1.23 -1.21
CA PRO A 156 10.94 -1.72 -1.88
C PRO A 156 10.70 -1.44 -3.37
N ALA A 157 10.74 -0.16 -3.74
CA ALA A 157 10.99 0.20 -5.09
C ALA A 157 12.35 -0.45 -5.33
N PRO A 158 12.50 -1.29 -6.37
CA PRO A 158 13.84 -1.39 -6.92
C PRO A 158 14.23 0.06 -7.17
N LEU A 159 15.34 0.51 -6.59
CA LEU A 159 16.06 1.66 -7.10
C LEU A 159 16.48 1.27 -8.52
N VAL A 160 15.53 1.31 -9.46
CA VAL A 160 15.84 1.50 -10.85
C VAL A 160 16.24 2.96 -10.89
N ASP A 161 17.53 3.14 -10.68
CA ASP A 161 18.23 4.39 -10.85
C ASP A 161 17.83 4.93 -12.23
N ALA A 162 16.85 5.83 -12.25
CA ALA A 162 16.34 6.46 -13.45
C ALA A 162 17.26 7.60 -13.90
N SER A 163 18.57 7.45 -13.65
CA SER A 163 19.60 8.36 -14.12
C SER A 163 20.76 7.66 -14.85
N ASP A 164 20.69 6.36 -15.15
CA ASP A 164 21.57 5.74 -16.14
C ASP A 164 20.85 4.58 -16.85
N GLY A 165 20.04 4.89 -17.87
CA GLY A 165 19.46 3.84 -18.71
C GLY A 165 18.16 4.14 -19.44
N VAL A 166 18.00 5.32 -20.05
CA VAL A 166 16.95 5.62 -21.04
C VAL A 166 16.96 4.64 -22.25
N HIS A 167 17.92 3.71 -22.30
CA HIS A 167 18.07 2.73 -23.36
C HIS A 167 17.38 1.38 -23.08
N SER A 168 17.11 0.97 -21.82
CA SER A 168 16.68 -0.41 -21.55
C SER A 168 15.16 -0.62 -21.68
N SER A 169 14.35 0.29 -21.12
CA SER A 169 12.87 0.18 -21.24
C SER A 169 12.39 0.41 -22.68
N THR A 170 12.98 1.39 -23.38
CA THR A 170 12.69 1.71 -24.78
C THR A 170 13.15 0.60 -25.72
N ALA A 171 14.31 -0.02 -25.48
CA ALA A 171 14.78 -1.15 -26.29
C ALA A 171 13.91 -2.40 -26.11
N VAL A 172 13.46 -2.69 -24.89
CA VAL A 172 12.56 -3.83 -24.64
C VAL A 172 11.20 -3.59 -25.30
N ILE A 173 10.63 -2.39 -25.20
CA ILE A 173 9.37 -2.03 -25.88
C ILE A 173 9.53 -2.07 -27.40
N MET A 174 10.66 -1.62 -27.95
CA MET A 174 10.98 -1.71 -29.38
C MET A 174 11.15 -3.16 -29.85
N LEU A 175 11.81 -4.02 -29.07
CA LEU A 175 11.95 -5.44 -29.40
C LEU A 175 10.58 -6.13 -29.43
N VAL A 176 9.74 -5.86 -28.43
CA VAL A 176 8.37 -6.39 -28.37
C VAL A 176 7.53 -5.89 -29.54
N SER A 177 7.65 -4.61 -29.91
CA SER A 177 6.91 -4.04 -31.04
C SER A 177 7.36 -4.62 -32.40
N VAL A 178 8.67 -4.81 -32.60
CA VAL A 178 9.22 -5.46 -33.80
C VAL A 178 8.76 -6.91 -33.91
N VAL A 179 8.76 -7.66 -32.80
CA VAL A 179 8.28 -9.05 -32.77
C VAL A 179 6.79 -9.12 -33.10
N LEU A 180 5.97 -8.24 -32.50
CA LEU A 180 4.52 -8.17 -32.78
C LEU A 180 4.24 -7.77 -34.23
N MET A 181 4.98 -6.80 -34.78
CA MET A 181 4.85 -6.41 -36.18
C MET A 181 5.25 -7.55 -37.12
N GLY A 182 6.33 -8.26 -36.82
CA GLY A 182 6.76 -9.45 -37.57
C GLY A 182 5.73 -10.57 -37.54
N LEU A 183 5.12 -10.83 -36.38
CA LEU A 183 4.02 -11.78 -36.22
C LEU A 183 2.78 -11.37 -37.01
N ALA A 184 2.40 -10.09 -36.97
CA ALA A 184 1.27 -9.56 -37.73
C ALA A 184 1.49 -9.72 -39.24
N ILE A 185 2.67 -9.37 -39.74
CA ILE A 185 3.04 -9.55 -41.15
C ILE A 185 3.04 -11.05 -41.52
N PHE A 186 3.58 -11.91 -40.67
CA PHE A 186 3.59 -13.37 -40.90
C PHE A 186 2.17 -13.95 -40.96
N VAL A 187 1.28 -13.53 -40.05
CA VAL A 187 -0.12 -13.93 -40.04
C VAL A 187 -0.80 -13.48 -41.32
N VAL A 188 -0.68 -12.20 -41.70
CA VAL A 188 -1.28 -11.66 -42.95
C VAL A 188 -0.72 -12.37 -44.18
N TYR A 189 0.60 -12.61 -44.25
CA TYR A 189 1.23 -13.33 -45.34
C TYR A 189 0.74 -14.79 -45.44
N LYS A 190 0.66 -15.51 -44.31
CA LYS A 190 0.11 -16.86 -44.25
C LYS A 190 -1.38 -16.89 -44.57
N PHE A 191 -2.16 -15.90 -44.13
CA PHE A 191 -3.59 -15.80 -44.43
C PHE A 191 -3.82 -15.52 -45.92
N LYS A 192 -3.06 -14.60 -46.52
CA LYS A 192 -3.07 -14.37 -47.97
C LYS A 192 -2.63 -15.61 -48.76
N ARG A 193 -1.65 -16.37 -48.27
CA ARG A 193 -1.22 -17.62 -48.91
C ARG A 193 -2.18 -18.79 -48.65
N LYS A 194 -3.02 -18.74 -47.61
CA LYS A 194 -4.01 -19.76 -47.23
C LYS A 194 -5.43 -19.51 -47.75
N ILE A 195 -5.69 -18.43 -48.49
CA ILE A 195 -6.92 -18.29 -49.30
C ILE A 195 -6.55 -18.52 -50.78
N PRO A 196 -6.46 -19.78 -51.25
CA PRO A 196 -6.56 -20.06 -52.67
C PRO A 196 -8.02 -19.85 -53.09
N GLY A 197 -8.24 -18.83 -53.94
CA GLY A 197 -9.44 -18.63 -54.76
C GLY A 197 -10.77 -19.11 -54.19
N ILE A 198 -11.49 -18.24 -53.47
CA ILE A 198 -12.96 -18.36 -53.40
C ILE A 198 -13.47 -17.94 -54.79
N ASN A 199 -13.52 -18.90 -55.70
CA ASN A 199 -14.33 -18.83 -56.91
C ASN A 199 -15.74 -19.25 -56.51
N THR A 200 -16.62 -18.27 -56.32
CA THR A 200 -18.05 -18.53 -56.24
C THR A 200 -18.56 -18.84 -57.65
N TYR A 201 -18.44 -20.10 -58.07
CA TYR A 201 -19.25 -20.65 -59.17
C TYR A 201 -20.56 -21.16 -58.58
N THR A 202 -21.63 -20.37 -58.68
CA THR A 202 -22.98 -20.94 -58.69
C THR A 202 -23.33 -21.19 -60.14
N ALA A 203 -23.13 -22.44 -60.58
CA ALA A 203 -23.76 -22.97 -61.77
C ALA A 203 -25.11 -23.56 -61.34
N GLU A 204 -26.19 -22.89 -61.72
CA GLU A 204 -27.50 -23.55 -61.85
C GLU A 204 -28.05 -23.22 -63.24
N GLN A 205 -28.28 -24.27 -64.01
CA GLN A 205 -28.99 -24.33 -65.28
C GLN A 205 -29.93 -25.56 -65.14
N PRO A 206 -30.99 -25.77 -65.94
CA PRO A 206 -31.97 -24.89 -66.61
C PRO A 206 -33.43 -25.29 -66.26
N GLU A 207 -34.41 -24.38 -66.33
CA GLU A 207 -35.80 -24.80 -66.59
C GLU A 207 -36.55 -23.83 -67.53
N LYS A 208 -37.01 -24.43 -68.64
CA LYS A 208 -38.27 -24.20 -69.39
C LYS A 208 -38.45 -22.92 -70.22
N GLU A 209 -38.33 -23.15 -71.54
CA GLU A 209 -39.26 -22.75 -72.61
C GLU A 209 -40.47 -21.86 -72.23
N GLN A 210 -40.64 -20.76 -72.96
CA GLN A 210 -41.72 -20.54 -73.95
C GLN A 210 -42.24 -19.09 -73.95
N GLU A 211 -41.98 -18.34 -75.03
CA GLU A 211 -43.00 -17.74 -75.91
C GLU A 211 -42.29 -17.05 -77.11
N VAL A 212 -42.54 -17.48 -78.36
CA VAL A 212 -43.37 -16.81 -79.40
C VAL A 212 -42.98 -15.31 -79.55
N ILE A 213 -42.62 -14.74 -80.71
CA ILE A 213 -43.37 -14.55 -81.97
C ILE A 213 -42.37 -14.15 -83.10
N PRO A 214 -42.61 -14.49 -84.38
CA PRO A 214 -41.78 -14.09 -85.52
C PRO A 214 -41.96 -12.61 -85.92
N THR A 215 -40.99 -12.04 -86.63
CA THR A 215 -41.20 -10.81 -87.43
C THR A 215 -40.73 -11.05 -88.86
N VAL A 216 -41.69 -10.93 -89.77
CA VAL A 216 -41.53 -10.80 -91.21
C VAL A 216 -41.29 -9.33 -91.52
N THR A 217 -40.24 -8.99 -92.27
CA THR A 217 -40.27 -8.27 -93.57
C THR A 217 -38.85 -8.25 -94.13
#